data_AF-A0A009RM96-F1
#
_entry.id   AF-A0A009RM96-F1
#
_cell.length_a   1.000
_cell.length_b   1.000
_cell.length_c   1.000
_cell.angle_alpha   90.00
_cell.angle_beta   90.00
_cell.angle_gamma   90.00
#
_symmetry.space_group_name_H-M   'P 1'
#
loop_
_entity.id
_entity.type
_entity.pdbx_description
1 polymer ?
#
loop_
_entity_poly.entity_id
_entity_poly.type
_entity_poly.pdbx_seq_one_letter_code
_entity_poly.pdbx_strand_id
1 'polypeptide(L)' 'MKLSNKSQALYDMIAPAVEACGVDLWGIEFLPQGKRSLLRIYIDRPVDE' A
#
# COMPACT_ATOMS: atom_id res chain seq x y z
N MET A 1 1.68 8.25 14.51
CA MET A 1 1.46 6.81 14.73
C MET A 1 2.63 6.05 14.10
N LYS A 2 3.36 5.24 14.86
CA LYS A 2 4.51 4.48 14.34
C LYS A 2 3.96 3.26 13.61
N LEU A 3 4.13 3.19 12.29
CA LEU A 3 3.79 1.97 11.55
C LEU A 3 4.59 0.80 12.14
N SER A 4 3.93 -0.34 12.32
CA SER A 4 4.64 -1.59 12.63
C SER A 4 5.75 -1.81 11.59
N ASN A 5 6.91 -2.30 12.02
CA ASN A 5 8.10 -2.45 11.16
C ASN A 5 7.79 -3.21 9.85
N LYS A 6 6.83 -4.14 9.90
CA LYS A 6 6.36 -4.90 8.74
C LYS A 6 5.48 -4.07 7.79
N SER A 7 4.59 -3.24 8.34
CA SER A 7 3.76 -2.35 7.52
C SER A 7 4.62 -1.29 6.84
N GLN A 8 5.64 -0.75 7.52
CA GLN A 8 6.57 0.19 6.88
C GLN A 8 7.34 -0.48 5.74
N ALA A 9 7.89 -1.67 5.96
CA ALA A 9 8.60 -2.40 4.90
C ALA A 9 7.70 -2.72 3.69
N LEU A 10 6.43 -3.04 3.91
CA LEU A 10 5.46 -3.22 2.81
C LEU A 10 5.18 -1.90 2.08
N TYR A 11 5.05 -0.80 2.81
CA TYR A 11 4.86 0.53 2.22
C TYR A 11 6.03 0.92 1.33
N ASP A 12 7.26 0.81 1.86
CA ASP A 12 8.49 1.19 1.16
C ASP A 12 8.71 0.36 -0.13
N MET A 13 8.23 -0.89 -0.15
CA MET A 13 8.29 -1.77 -1.31
C MET A 13 7.24 -1.42 -2.38
N ILE A 14 6.05 -0.99 -1.96
CA ILE A 14 4.89 -0.78 -2.85
C ILE A 14 4.87 0.63 -3.43
N ALA A 15 5.24 1.65 -2.64
CA ALA A 15 5.26 3.04 -3.05
C ALA A 15 5.92 3.30 -4.43
N PRO A 16 7.13 2.79 -4.73
CA PRO A 16 7.76 3.04 -6.04
C PRO A 16 6.99 2.41 -7.22
N ALA A 17 6.33 1.26 -7.01
CA ALA A 17 5.55 0.62 -8.06
C ALA A 17 4.24 1.39 -8.34
N VAL A 18 3.64 1.97 -7.29
CA VAL A 18 2.44 2.80 -7.41
C VAL A 18 2.75 4.10 -8.15
N GLU A 19 3.83 4.78 -7.80
CA GLU A 19 4.31 5.98 -8.49
C GLU A 19 4.63 5.70 -9.97
N ALA A 20 5.28 4.56 -10.26
CA ALA A 20 5.57 4.14 -11.64
C ALA A 20 4.30 3.87 -12.48
N CYS A 21 3.16 3.59 -11.82
CA CYS A 21 1.87 3.44 -12.49
C CYS A 21 1.12 4.76 -12.70
N GLY A 22 1.67 5.90 -12.26
CA GLY A 22 1.04 7.22 -12.39
C GLY A 22 -0.22 7.37 -11.54
N VAL A 23 -0.29 6.68 -10.41
CA VAL A 23 -1.41 6.75 -9.46
C VAL A 23 -0.88 7.06 -8.06
N ASP A 24 -1.73 7.62 -7.21
CA ASP A 24 -1.35 8.05 -5.87
C ASP A 24 -1.59 6.95 -4.83
N LEU A 25 -0.61 6.72 -3.95
CA LEU A 25 -0.74 5.78 -2.83
C LEU A 25 -1.40 6.47 -1.64
N TRP A 26 -2.68 6.18 -1.40
CA TRP A 26 -3.42 6.71 -0.25
C TRP A 26 -3.08 5.97 1.05
N GLY A 27 -2.80 4.67 0.96
CA GLY A 27 -2.38 3.90 2.12
C GLY A 27 -2.40 2.39 1.91
N ILE A 28 -1.89 1.68 2.91
CA ILE A 28 -1.91 0.22 2.95
C ILE A 28 -2.44 -0.28 4.29
N GLU A 29 -3.11 -1.43 4.26
CA GLU A 29 -3.62 -2.10 5.45
C GLU A 29 -3.21 -3.57 5.40
N PHE A 30 -2.39 -3.99 6.37
CA PHE A 30 -1.95 -5.38 6.51
C PHE A 30 -2.70 -6.06 7.66
N LEU A 31 -3.51 -7.07 7.31
CA LEU A 31 -4.30 -7.87 8.24
C LEU A 31 -3.73 -9.29 8.32
N PRO A 32 -2.93 -9.61 9.37
CA PRO A 32 -2.43 -10.96 9.56
C PRO A 32 -3.55 -11.91 10.01
N GLN A 33 -3.79 -12.98 9.25
CA GLN A 33 -4.76 -14.03 9.60
C GLN A 33 -4.14 -15.43 9.44
N GLY A 34 -3.00 -15.64 10.11
CA GLY A 34 -2.25 -16.90 10.03
C GLY A 34 -1.86 -17.25 8.60
N LYS A 35 -2.43 -18.34 8.05
CA LYS A 35 -2.11 -18.84 6.69
C LYS A 35 -2.67 -17.98 5.56
N ARG A 36 -3.58 -17.04 5.84
CA ARG A 36 -4.23 -16.18 4.82
C ARG A 36 -4.15 -14.71 5.20
N SER A 37 -2.94 -14.17 5.22
CA SER A 37 -2.77 -12.74 5.45
C SER A 37 -3.34 -11.95 4.28
N LEU A 38 -4.04 -10.84 4.59
CA LEU A 38 -4.58 -9.93 3.59
C LEU A 38 -3.78 -8.64 3.60
N LEU A 39 -3.44 -8.15 2.42
CA LEU A 39 -2.86 -6.82 2.21
C LEU A 39 -3.80 -6.04 1.30
N ARG A 40 -4.35 -4.92 1.80
CA ARG A 40 -5.12 -3.96 1.00
C ARG A 40 -4.23 -2.78 0.65
N ILE A 41 -4.30 -2.35 -0.60
CA ILE A 41 -3.59 -1.18 -1.12
C ILE A 41 -4.67 -0.25 -1.66
N TYR A 42 -4.73 0.95 -1.10
CA TYR A 42 -5.65 2.00 -1.52
C TYR A 42 -4.88 2.93 -2.46
N ILE A 43 -5.25 2.93 -3.73
CA ILE A 43 -4.69 3.82 -4.74
C ILE A 43 -5.80 4.71 -5.30
N ASP A 44 -5.42 5.92 -5.65
CA ASP A 44 -6.29 6.85 -6.38
C ASP A 44 -5.67 7.15 -7.74
N ARG A 45 -6.52 7.17 -8.76
CA ARG A 45 -6.10 7.48 -10.12
C ARG A 45 -6.75 8.80 -10.50
N PRO A 46 -5.96 9.82 -10.89
CA PRO A 46 -6.56 11.01 -11.47
C PRO A 46 -7.34 10.60 -12.72
N VAL A 47 -8.61 11.00 -12.78
CA VAL A 47 -9.42 10.83 -13.98
C VAL A 47 -9.03 11.97 -14.91
N ASP A 48 -8.31 11.65 -15.99
CA ASP A 48 -8.10 12.61 -17.07
C ASP A 48 -9.48 13.00 -17.64
N GLU A 49 -9.75 14.31 -17.74
CA GLU A 49 -10.99 14.89 -18.31
C GLU A 49 -11.09 14.65 -19.83
#